data_AF-A0AAE1CQJ8-F1
#
_entry.id   AF-A0AAE1CQJ8-F1
#
_cell.length_a   1.000
_cell.length_b   1.000
_cell.length_c   1.000
_cell.angle_alpha   90.00
_cell.angle_beta   90.00
_cell.angle_gamma   90.00
#
_symmetry.space_group_name_H-M   'P 1'
#
loop_
_entity.id
_entity.type
_entity.pdbx_description
1 polymer ?
#
loop_
_entity_poly.entity_id
_entity_poly.type
_entity_poly.pdbx_seq_one_letter_code
_entity_poly.pdbx_strand_id
1 'polypeptide(L)' 'MVNKRRAAELQEHWVEEFQSARKKPSPFNVIERTQEVFLAFSEQLKPVFKATCPIPARPIPEVSFRVQDDGVFAYQIY' A
#
# COMPACT_ATOMS: atom_id res chain seq x y z
N MET A 1 -7.87 -20.92 16.21
CA MET A 1 -7.00 -22.09 15.92
C MET A 1 -5.87 -21.62 14.99
N VAL A 2 -4.76 -21.13 15.54
CA VAL A 2 -3.65 -20.54 14.76
C VAL A 2 -2.40 -21.37 15.06
N ASN A 3 -2.17 -22.41 14.27
CA ASN A 3 -0.88 -23.04 13.99
C ASN A 3 -1.12 -24.39 13.30
N LYS A 4 -1.36 -24.36 11.99
CA LYS A 4 -1.08 -25.52 11.14
C LYS A 4 0.33 -25.30 10.60
N ARG A 5 1.29 -26.17 10.95
CA ARG A 5 2.61 -26.24 10.30
C ARG A 5 2.42 -26.68 8.84
N ARG A 6 1.93 -25.77 7.99
CA ARG A 6 1.94 -25.93 6.54
C ARG A 6 3.15 -25.14 6.04
N ALA A 7 3.94 -25.74 5.16
CA ALA A 7 4.94 -24.96 4.42
C ALA A 7 4.20 -23.78 3.77
N ALA A 8 4.68 -22.56 3.99
CA ALA A 8 4.08 -21.40 3.35
C ALA A 8 4.12 -21.66 1.83
N GLU A 9 2.95 -21.61 1.19
CA GLU A 9 2.86 -21.73 -0.27
C GLU A 9 3.53 -20.49 -0.84
N LEU A 10 4.81 -20.63 -1.17
CA LEU A 10 5.56 -19.58 -1.79
C LEU A 10 5.08 -19.52 -3.24
N GLN A 11 4.31 -18.48 -3.57
CA GLN A 11 3.86 -18.30 -4.95
C GLN A 11 5.10 -18.19 -5.84
N GLU A 12 5.09 -18.83 -7.01
CA GLU A 12 6.30 -19.05 -7.84
C GLU A 12 7.09 -17.76 -8.11
N HIS A 13 6.40 -16.63 -8.30
CA HIS A 13 7.00 -15.32 -8.51
C HIS A 13 7.85 -14.81 -7.33
N TRP A 14 7.59 -15.24 -6.09
CA TRP A 14 8.40 -14.83 -4.95
C TRP A 14 9.80 -15.44 -4.97
N VAL A 15 9.96 -16.63 -5.57
CA VAL A 15 11.29 -17.26 -5.72
C VAL A 15 12.19 -16.38 -6.59
N GLU A 16 11.64 -15.85 -7.68
CA GLU A 16 12.34 -14.95 -8.58
C GLU A 16 12.72 -13.64 -7.89
N GLU A 17 11.81 -13.06 -7.09
CA GLU A 17 12.07 -11.86 -6.29
C GLU A 17 13.15 -12.09 -5.21
N PHE A 18 13.14 -13.24 -4.54
CA PHE A 18 14.19 -13.58 -3.58
C PHE A 18 15.56 -13.75 -4.23
N GLN A 19 15.60 -14.27 -5.46
CA GLN A 19 16.84 -14.40 -6.22
C GLN A 19 17.32 -13.05 -6.77
N SER A 20 16.40 -12.19 -7.20
CA SER A 20 16.70 -10.85 -7.71
C SER A 20 17.19 -9.91 -6.61
N ALA A 21 16.59 -9.99 -5.41
CA ALA A 21 16.92 -9.15 -4.25
C ALA A 21 18.35 -9.37 -3.72
N ARG A 22 18.93 -10.55 -3.96
CA ARG A 22 20.31 -10.88 -3.57
C ARG A 22 21.36 -10.42 -4.58
N LYS A 23 20.96 -9.88 -5.74
CA LYS A 23 21.91 -9.30 -6.69
C LYS A 23 22.49 -8.03 -6.06
N LYS A 24 23.82 -7.86 -6.18
CA LYS A 24 24.45 -6.60 -5.79
C LYS A 24 23.72 -5.46 -6.50
N PRO A 25 23.31 -4.40 -5.78
CA PRO A 25 22.70 -3.25 -6.44
C PRO A 25 23.68 -2.77 -7.51
N SER A 26 23.15 -2.48 -8.70
CA SER A 26 23.95 -1.83 -9.74
C SER A 26 24.55 -0.55 -9.15
N PRO A 27 25.75 -0.13 -9.57
CA PRO A 27 26.29 1.17 -9.21
C PRO A 27 25.21 2.25 -9.38
N PHE A 28 25.09 3.15 -8.41
CA PHE A 28 24.12 4.24 -8.50
C PHE A 28 24.36 5.01 -9.80
N ASN A 29 23.29 5.25 -10.55
CA ASN A 29 23.37 6.16 -11.69
C ASN A 29 23.40 7.59 -11.14
N VAL A 30 24.61 8.12 -10.95
CA VAL A 30 24.82 9.50 -10.50
C VAL A 30 24.56 10.40 -11.69
N ILE A 31 23.38 11.02 -11.72
CA ILE A 31 23.02 11.99 -12.74
C ILE A 31 23.41 13.37 -12.21
N GLU A 32 24.34 14.03 -12.89
CA GLU A 32 24.67 15.42 -12.58
C GLU A 32 23.45 16.32 -12.77
N ARG A 33 23.14 17.10 -11.74
CA ARG A 33 22.01 18.05 -11.70
C ARG A 33 22.47 19.34 -11.04
N THR A 34 21.97 20.47 -11.53
CA THR A 34 22.23 21.78 -10.91
C THR A 34 21.49 21.90 -9.59
N GLN A 35 22.03 22.67 -8.65
CA GLN A 35 21.44 22.86 -7.31
C GLN A 35 20.02 23.44 -7.37
N GLU A 36 19.72 24.24 -8.39
CA GLU A 36 18.41 24.82 -8.70
C GLU A 36 17.30 23.76 -8.78
N VAL A 37 17.64 22.56 -9.26
CA VAL A 37 16.70 21.44 -9.38
C VAL A 37 16.17 21.02 -8.01
N PHE A 38 17.02 21.04 -6.98
CA PHE A 38 16.65 20.67 -5.62
C PHE A 38 15.92 21.79 -4.89
N LEU A 39 16.22 23.04 -5.21
CA LEU A 39 15.54 24.21 -4.63
C LEU A 39 14.09 24.34 -5.13
N ALA A 40 13.82 23.92 -6.37
CA ALA A 40 12.49 23.97 -6.98
C ALA A 40 11.77 22.60 -6.99
N PHE A 41 12.14 21.68 -6.09
CA PHE A 41 11.66 20.30 -6.10
C PHE A 41 10.12 20.17 -6.07
N SER A 42 9.44 21.02 -5.29
CA SER A 42 7.97 21.06 -5.24
C SER A 42 7.33 21.47 -6.57
N GLU A 43 7.93 22.45 -7.26
CA GLU A 43 7.46 22.93 -8.57
C GLU A 43 7.62 21.85 -9.65
N GLN A 44 8.70 21.07 -9.59
CA GLN A 44 8.96 19.96 -10.51
C GLN A 44 7.96 18.82 -10.37
N LEU A 45 7.37 18.65 -9.18
CA LEU A 45 6.39 17.60 -8.92
C LEU A 45 4.97 18.00 -9.29
N LYS A 46 4.67 19.30 -9.48
CA LYS A 46 3.32 19.76 -9.84
C LYS A 46 2.72 19.08 -11.09
N PRO A 47 3.46 18.82 -12.18
CA PRO A 47 2.90 18.16 -13.36
C PRO A 47 2.48 16.71 -13.12
N VAL A 48 3.12 16.03 -12.16
CA VAL A 48 2.88 14.61 -11.84
C VAL A 48 2.03 14.41 -10.60
N PHE A 49 1.99 15.38 -9.70
CA PHE A 49 1.20 15.35 -8.49
C PHE A 49 -0.24 15.78 -8.76
N LYS A 50 -1.18 14.82 -8.69
CA LYS A 50 -2.61 15.13 -8.70
C LYS A 50 -3.04 15.48 -7.27
N ALA A 51 -3.49 16.72 -7.06
CA ALA A 51 -4.01 17.18 -5.77
C ALA A 51 -5.17 16.30 -5.25
N THR A 52 -5.95 15.74 -6.18
CA THR A 52 -7.03 14.79 -5.89
C THR A 52 -6.63 13.41 -6.38
N CYS A 53 -6.68 12.42 -5.49
CA CYS A 53 -6.46 11.02 -5.85
C CYS A 53 -7.52 10.61 -6.90
N PRO A 54 -7.13 10.10 -8.07
CA PRO A 54 -8.08 9.66 -9.10
C PRO A 54 -8.77 8.33 -8.73
N ILE A 55 -8.30 7.67 -7.66
CA ILE A 55 -8.88 6.44 -7.16
C ILE A 55 -10.01 6.84 -6.20
N PRO A 56 -11.26 6.44 -6.47
CA PRO A 56 -12.34 6.68 -5.53
C PRO A 56 -12.02 5.99 -4.21
N ALA A 57 -12.15 6.72 -3.10
CA ALA A 57 -12.07 6.11 -1.79
C ALA A 57 -13.14 5.03 -1.69
N ARG A 58 -12.78 3.88 -1.12
CA ARG A 58 -13.80 2.90 -0.76
C ARG A 58 -14.74 3.54 0.25
N PRO A 59 -16.06 3.30 0.17
CA PRO A 59 -16.97 3.78 1.18
C PRO A 59 -16.51 3.27 2.55
N ILE A 60 -16.58 4.14 3.56
CA ILE A 60 -16.29 3.75 4.93
C ILE A 60 -17.42 2.80 5.34
N PRO A 61 -17.12 1.56 5.75
CA PRO A 61 -18.17 0.62 6.16
C PRO A 61 -18.90 1.19 7.37
N GLU A 62 -20.21 1.38 7.23
CA GLU A 62 -21.06 1.86 8.30
C GLU A 62 -21.56 0.67 9.12
N VAL A 63 -21.35 0.74 10.44
CA VAL A 63 -21.86 -0.25 11.38
C VAL A 63 -23.12 0.31 12.02
N SER A 64 -24.27 -0.28 11.69
CA SER A 64 -25.53 0.05 12.37
C SER A 64 -25.76 -0.90 13.53
N PHE A 65 -26.13 -0.37 14.70
CA PHE A 65 -26.48 -1.17 15.89
C PHE A 65 -28.00 -1.14 16.10
N ARG A 66 -28.62 -2.30 16.26
CA ARG A 66 -30.02 -2.43 16.65
C ARG A 66 -30.11 -3.15 17.99
N VAL A 67 -30.87 -2.58 18.91
CA VAL A 67 -31.21 -3.22 20.19
C VAL A 67 -32.30 -4.24 19.90
N GLN A 68 -32.02 -5.50 20.21
CA GLN A 68 -33.03 -6.56 20.20
C GLN A 68 -33.77 -6.61 21.54
N ASP A 69 -34.95 -7.22 21.54
CA ASP A 69 -35.84 -7.31 22.72
C ASP A 69 -35.23 -8.10 23.89
N ASP A 70 -34.14 -8.85 23.66
CA ASP A 70 -33.36 -9.60 24.64
C ASP A 70 -32.16 -8.80 25.21
N GLY A 71 -32.01 -7.53 24.84
CA GLY A 71 -30.89 -6.67 25.26
C GLY A 71 -29.59 -6.92 24.49
N VAL A 72 -29.60 -7.76 23.45
CA VAL A 72 -28.43 -8.04 22.61
C VAL A 72 -28.37 -7.03 21.45
N PHE A 73 -27.17 -6.50 21.19
CA PHE A 73 -26.94 -5.61 20.05
C PHE A 73 -26.66 -6.45 18.79
N ALA A 74 -27.57 -6.40 17.81
CA ALA A 74 -27.23 -6.82 16.45
C ALA A 74 -26.48 -5.69 15.75
N TYR A 75 -25.43 -6.03 15.01
CA TYR A 75 -24.76 -5.09 14.13
C TYR A 75 -24.82 -5.58 12.67
N GLN A 76 -24.99 -4.63 11.74
CA GLN A 76 -24.93 -4.89 10.31
C GLN A 76 -23.93 -3.94 9.67
N ILE A 77 -23.00 -4.51 8.89
CA ILE A 77 -21.96 -3.79 8.14
C ILE A 77 -22.44 -3.66 6.69
N TYR A 78 -22.50 -2.43 6.17
CA TYR A 78 -22.85 -2.12 4.79
C TYR A 78 -21.62 -1.87 3.92
#